data_AF-A0A9D7PYM5-F1
#
_entry.id   AF-A0A9D7PYM5-F1
#
_cell.length_a   1.000
_cell.length_b   1.000
_cell.length_c   1.000
_cell.angle_alpha   90.00
_cell.angle_beta   90.00
_cell.angle_gamma   90.00
#
_symmetry.space_group_name_H-M   'P 1'
#
loop_
_entity.id
_entity.type
_entity.pdbx_description
1 polymer ?
#
loop_
_entity_poly.entity_id
_entity_poly.type
_entity_poly.pdbx_seq_one_letter_code
_entity_poly.pdbx_strand_id
1 'polypeptide(L)'
;MAYTLTVMGDIFTGVTSGLASNLIFSGAQTFNLYGSFDASYGAISFRDATTTINLFGNNNYIVIYSVGYNSGAAFSLHLQTGSQYRLLTNLGVGGSTTVDGRLIFESASLTLSSTTSFALNAGGGLKIASNEGISSSKTGNIRCYGSATFSSEADYEYSGSGSQNTGDLLPSSLSGNLIISNANSVTLTNSINTTGAVTVSGVLKMGGKTISGAGSFTLNSGASIYIDNPEGISSSGSTGSIQTTTRNFHSYGHYWYNGVLAQVTGTGLPALQYGTLGILNAAGVTLSKDTEVRTIHLQGRLLMSDYDLTLSPGLSISGSEGSLTNMIVPEWNRAAYNSI
;
A
#
# COMPACT_ATOMS: atom_id res chain seq x y z
N MET A 1 35.87 -15.95 20.26
CA MET A 1 35.42 -17.01 19.34
C MET A 1 33.99 -16.69 18.96
N ALA A 2 33.64 -16.77 17.67
CA ALA A 2 32.25 -16.63 17.24
C ALA A 2 31.59 -18.01 17.31
N TYR A 3 30.37 -18.12 17.86
CA TYR A 3 29.61 -19.37 17.81
C TYR A 3 28.41 -19.23 16.89
N THR A 4 28.01 -20.35 16.30
CA THR A 4 26.83 -20.45 15.44
C THR A 4 25.87 -21.44 16.06
N LEU A 5 24.65 -20.99 16.35
CA LEU A 5 23.53 -21.87 16.68
C LEU A 5 22.62 -21.96 15.46
N THR A 6 22.45 -23.17 14.95
CA THR A 6 21.48 -23.46 13.90
C THR A 6 20.33 -24.23 14.51
N VAL A 7 19.11 -23.72 14.33
CA VAL A 7 17.91 -24.41 14.79
C VAL A 7 17.01 -24.73 13.61
N MET A 8 16.75 -26.02 13.45
CA MET A 8 15.86 -26.58 12.45
C MET A 8 14.48 -26.77 13.07
N GLY A 9 13.46 -26.16 12.47
CA GLY A 9 12.08 -26.21 12.96
C GLY A 9 11.73 -25.10 13.94
N ASP A 10 10.53 -25.20 14.49
CA ASP A 10 9.96 -24.22 15.41
C ASP A 10 10.59 -24.31 16.80
N ILE A 11 10.82 -23.16 17.44
CA ILE A 11 11.25 -23.05 18.83
C ILE A 11 10.22 -22.24 19.60
N PHE A 12 9.87 -22.71 20.80
CA PHE A 12 8.95 -22.03 21.70
C PHE A 12 7.56 -21.80 21.11
N THR A 13 7.06 -22.64 20.18
CA THR A 13 5.69 -22.50 19.70
C THR A 13 4.67 -22.95 20.75
N GLY A 14 3.63 -22.12 20.99
CA GLY A 14 2.53 -22.46 21.89
C GLY A 14 2.81 -22.27 23.39
N VAL A 15 3.86 -21.53 23.77
CA VAL A 15 4.07 -21.18 25.19
C VAL A 15 3.01 -20.18 25.66
N THR A 16 2.19 -20.57 26.64
CA THR A 16 1.17 -19.72 27.26
C THR A 16 1.69 -18.93 28.46
N SER A 17 2.94 -19.21 28.86
CA SER A 17 3.70 -18.48 29.86
C SER A 17 5.15 -18.42 29.37
N GLY A 18 5.81 -17.28 29.52
CA GLY A 18 7.07 -17.02 28.81
C GLY A 18 8.27 -17.81 29.26
N LEU A 19 9.39 -17.53 28.58
CA LEU A 19 10.70 -17.82 29.13
C LEU A 19 10.78 -17.17 30.52
N ALA A 20 10.89 -18.00 31.56
CA ALA A 20 10.90 -17.55 32.96
C ALA A 20 12.08 -16.61 33.29
N SER A 21 13.03 -16.45 32.37
CA SER A 21 14.20 -15.59 32.47
C SER A 21 14.62 -15.07 31.09
N ASN A 22 15.29 -13.91 31.07
CA ASN A 22 15.90 -13.38 29.85
C ASN A 22 16.86 -14.41 29.24
N LEU A 23 16.74 -14.66 27.93
CA LEU A 23 17.77 -15.38 27.21
C LEU A 23 18.91 -14.39 26.95
N ILE A 24 20.00 -14.55 27.71
CA ILE A 24 21.17 -13.66 27.64
C ILE A 24 22.25 -14.34 26.81
N PHE A 25 22.66 -13.68 25.74
CA PHE A 25 23.80 -14.11 24.94
C PHE A 25 24.98 -13.17 25.15
N SER A 26 26.17 -13.72 25.39
CA SER A 26 27.43 -12.99 25.50
C SER A 26 28.42 -13.44 24.44
N GLY A 27 29.21 -12.52 23.89
CA GLY A 27 30.18 -12.80 22.82
C GLY A 27 29.56 -12.75 21.42
N ALA A 28 30.40 -12.81 20.37
CA ALA A 28 29.92 -12.72 18.99
C ALA A 28 29.18 -14.01 18.60
N GLN A 29 27.95 -13.88 18.10
CA GLN A 29 27.07 -15.02 17.83
C GLN A 29 26.34 -14.88 16.49
N THR A 30 26.09 -16.02 15.85
CA THR A 30 25.18 -16.13 14.70
C THR A 30 24.07 -17.12 15.01
N PHE A 31 22.82 -16.69 14.88
CA PHE A 31 21.64 -17.54 15.03
C PHE A 31 21.00 -17.76 13.66
N ASN A 32 20.92 -19.00 13.21
CA ASN A 32 20.20 -19.37 12.00
C ASN A 32 18.89 -20.05 12.39
N LEU A 33 17.76 -19.40 12.11
CA LEU A 33 16.43 -19.87 12.46
C LEU A 33 15.65 -20.25 11.19
N TYR A 34 15.29 -21.53 11.06
CA TYR A 34 14.57 -22.08 9.90
C TYR A 34 13.07 -22.31 10.16
N GLY A 35 12.60 -22.08 11.39
CA GLY A 35 11.19 -22.16 11.78
C GLY A 35 10.76 -20.99 12.66
N SER A 36 9.50 -21.00 13.08
CA SER A 36 8.91 -19.95 13.92
C SER A 36 9.59 -19.89 15.29
N PHE A 37 9.72 -18.69 15.83
CA PHE A 37 10.41 -18.44 17.10
C PHE A 37 9.58 -17.48 17.96
N ASP A 38 8.88 -17.99 18.97
CA ASP A 38 8.03 -17.15 19.82
C ASP A 38 8.70 -16.82 21.16
N ALA A 39 9.11 -15.56 21.36
CA ALA A 39 9.51 -15.03 22.67
C ALA A 39 8.57 -13.91 23.14
N SER A 40 7.26 -14.02 22.87
CA SER A 40 6.24 -13.00 23.22
C SER A 40 6.14 -12.65 24.69
N TYR A 41 6.64 -13.54 25.55
CA TYR A 41 6.46 -13.45 27.00
C TYR A 41 7.79 -13.39 27.77
N GLY A 42 8.93 -13.17 27.10
CA GLY A 42 10.24 -13.00 27.72
C GLY A 42 11.16 -12.14 26.85
N ALA A 43 12.24 -11.59 27.42
CA ALA A 43 13.18 -10.77 26.64
C ALA A 43 14.39 -11.58 26.14
N ILE A 44 14.86 -11.25 24.94
CA ILE A 44 16.17 -11.69 24.45
C ILE A 44 17.12 -10.52 24.56
N SER A 45 18.19 -10.70 25.33
CA SER A 45 19.19 -9.67 25.56
C SER A 45 20.53 -10.13 25.01
N PHE A 46 21.09 -9.33 24.12
CA PHE A 46 22.44 -9.52 23.59
C PHE A 46 23.38 -8.59 24.36
N ARG A 47 24.36 -9.14 25.07
CA ARG A 47 25.35 -8.39 25.86
C ARG A 47 26.72 -8.45 25.18
N ASP A 48 27.29 -7.25 25.03
CA ASP A 48 28.72 -7.00 24.87
C ASP A 48 29.43 -7.56 23.61
N ALA A 49 28.70 -7.84 22.51
CA ALA A 49 29.28 -8.23 21.22
C ALA A 49 28.32 -8.12 20.02
N THR A 50 28.85 -8.23 18.79
CA THR A 50 28.06 -8.28 17.54
C THR A 50 27.29 -9.59 17.44
N THR A 51 25.97 -9.54 17.33
CA THR A 51 25.12 -10.73 17.11
C THR A 51 24.35 -10.60 15.82
N THR A 52 24.30 -11.65 15.02
CA THR A 52 23.48 -11.72 13.80
C THR A 52 22.37 -12.76 13.97
N ILE A 53 21.12 -12.38 13.70
CA ILE A 53 20.03 -13.34 13.54
C ILE A 53 19.67 -13.40 12.06
N ASN A 54 19.83 -14.60 11.49
CA ASN A 54 19.41 -14.94 10.14
C ASN A 54 18.09 -15.72 10.20
N LEU A 55 17.09 -15.22 9.49
CA LEU A 55 15.77 -15.83 9.41
C LEU A 55 15.58 -16.47 8.03
N PHE A 56 15.31 -17.77 7.99
CA PHE A 56 15.12 -18.57 6.79
C PHE A 56 13.70 -19.13 6.71
N GLY A 57 13.11 -19.23 5.52
CA GLY A 57 11.79 -19.83 5.31
C GLY A 57 10.63 -19.03 5.91
N ASN A 58 9.39 -19.53 5.73
CA ASN A 58 8.16 -18.87 6.19
C ASN A 58 8.03 -18.89 7.73
N ASN A 59 8.82 -18.08 8.41
CA ASN A 59 8.72 -17.88 9.86
C ASN A 59 7.53 -16.97 10.15
N ASN A 60 6.37 -17.57 10.39
CA ASN A 60 5.13 -16.82 10.57
C ASN A 60 5.13 -15.95 11.84
N TYR A 61 5.95 -16.31 12.82
CA TYR A 61 5.89 -15.72 14.15
C TYR A 61 7.29 -15.62 14.73
N ILE A 62 7.84 -14.40 14.72
CA ILE A 62 9.07 -14.10 15.47
C ILE A 62 8.80 -12.89 16.35
N VAL A 63 8.62 -13.12 17.64
CA VAL A 63 8.40 -12.04 18.61
C VAL A 63 9.65 -11.88 19.44
N ILE A 64 10.32 -10.74 19.28
CA ILE A 64 11.47 -10.36 20.11
C ILE A 64 10.97 -9.24 21.01
N TYR A 65 10.64 -9.58 22.25
CA TYR A 65 10.27 -8.58 23.25
C TYR A 65 11.53 -7.89 23.76
N SER A 66 11.69 -6.60 23.43
CA SER A 66 12.73 -5.68 23.91
C SER A 66 14.16 -6.25 23.96
N VAL A 67 15.00 -5.87 23.00
CA VAL A 67 16.46 -6.06 23.16
C VAL A 67 16.95 -5.03 24.18
N GLY A 68 17.17 -5.46 25.42
CA GLY A 68 17.81 -4.64 26.45
C GLY A 68 19.21 -4.25 26.00
N TYR A 69 19.38 -3.01 25.54
CA TYR A 69 20.63 -2.44 25.09
C TYR A 69 21.54 -2.14 26.30
N ASN A 70 22.62 -2.91 26.47
CA ASN A 70 23.80 -2.40 27.17
C ASN A 70 24.75 -1.83 26.11
N SER A 71 25.21 -0.59 26.32
CA SER A 71 26.03 0.19 25.40
C SER A 71 27.24 -0.61 24.87
N GLY A 72 27.22 -1.02 23.59
CA GLY A 72 28.37 -1.63 22.91
C GLY A 72 28.08 -2.83 21.99
N ALA A 73 26.91 -3.48 22.10
CA ALA A 73 26.54 -4.65 21.29
C ALA A 73 25.64 -4.30 20.09
N ALA A 74 26.07 -4.59 18.87
CA ALA A 74 25.27 -4.42 17.65
C ALA A 74 24.55 -5.74 17.31
N PHE A 75 23.24 -5.81 17.56
CA PHE A 75 22.38 -6.86 17.03
C PHE A 75 22.01 -6.51 15.58
N SER A 76 22.31 -7.38 14.63
CA SER A 76 21.91 -7.28 13.23
C SER A 76 20.84 -8.32 12.90
N LEU A 77 19.86 -7.91 12.09
CA LEU A 77 18.75 -8.73 11.63
C LEU A 77 18.86 -8.96 10.12
N HIS A 78 18.84 -10.21 9.67
CA HIS A 78 18.86 -10.55 8.26
C HIS A 78 17.69 -11.48 7.91
N LEU A 79 16.74 -10.97 7.13
CA LEU A 79 15.65 -11.75 6.56
C LEU A 79 16.11 -12.29 5.20
N GLN A 80 16.28 -13.60 5.09
CA GLN A 80 16.75 -14.26 3.88
C GLN A 80 15.64 -14.36 2.84
N THR A 81 15.99 -14.60 1.57
CA THR A 81 15.01 -14.83 0.50
C THR A 81 14.01 -15.92 0.87
N GLY A 82 12.73 -15.67 0.58
CA GLY A 82 11.63 -16.56 0.92
C GLY A 82 11.25 -16.55 2.41
N SER A 83 11.96 -15.79 3.26
CA SER A 83 11.53 -15.60 4.64
C SER A 83 10.46 -14.55 4.80
N GLN A 84 9.68 -14.64 5.87
CA GLN A 84 8.79 -13.57 6.31
C GLN A 84 9.07 -13.27 7.78
N TYR A 85 9.00 -11.99 8.15
CA TYR A 85 9.06 -11.54 9.52
C TYR A 85 7.90 -10.60 9.80
N ARG A 86 6.97 -11.05 10.64
CA ARG A 86 5.84 -10.26 11.09
C ARG A 86 6.17 -9.58 12.40
N LEU A 87 6.28 -8.26 12.36
CA LEU A 87 6.53 -7.46 13.54
C LEU A 87 5.22 -7.28 14.32
N LEU A 88 5.24 -7.66 15.60
CA LEU A 88 4.11 -7.56 16.53
C LEU A 88 4.37 -6.62 17.70
N THR A 89 5.64 -6.27 17.93
CA THR A 89 6.12 -5.33 18.95
C THR A 89 7.18 -4.42 18.36
N ASN A 90 7.49 -3.30 19.01
CA ASN A 90 8.59 -2.45 18.54
C ASN A 90 9.94 -3.19 18.66
N LEU A 91 10.75 -3.14 17.60
CA LEU A 91 12.06 -3.77 17.55
C LEU A 91 13.17 -2.72 17.41
N GLY A 92 14.16 -2.78 18.30
CA GLY A 92 15.42 -2.04 18.19
C GLY A 92 16.52 -2.95 17.65
N VAL A 93 17.23 -2.49 16.61
CA VAL A 93 18.34 -3.16 15.95
C VAL A 93 19.55 -2.22 15.96
N GLY A 94 20.50 -2.41 16.85
CA GLY A 94 21.69 -1.54 16.91
C GLY A 94 22.74 -1.85 15.83
N GLY A 95 22.62 -2.99 15.17
CA GLY A 95 23.37 -3.34 13.98
C GLY A 95 22.63 -2.94 12.70
N SER A 96 22.85 -3.71 11.64
CA SER A 96 22.18 -3.55 10.35
C SER A 96 20.91 -4.39 10.29
N THR A 97 19.90 -3.91 9.56
CA THR A 97 18.77 -4.72 9.11
C THR A 97 18.84 -4.92 7.61
N THR A 98 18.85 -6.16 7.14
CA THR A 98 18.80 -6.52 5.72
C THR A 98 17.56 -7.36 5.43
N VAL A 99 16.84 -7.02 4.36
CA VAL A 99 15.58 -7.67 3.98
C VAL A 99 15.66 -8.16 2.53
N ASP A 100 16.01 -9.44 2.38
CA ASP A 100 15.89 -10.21 1.13
C ASP A 100 14.59 -11.04 1.09
N GLY A 101 13.97 -11.26 2.26
CA GLY A 101 12.64 -11.83 2.44
C GLY A 101 11.55 -10.75 2.51
N ARG A 102 10.53 -10.96 3.35
CA ARG A 102 9.42 -10.01 3.55
C ARG A 102 9.35 -9.51 4.99
N LEU A 103 9.39 -8.19 5.19
CA LEU A 103 9.15 -7.53 6.46
C LEU A 103 7.70 -7.02 6.53
N ILE A 104 6.97 -7.36 7.59
CA ILE A 104 5.55 -7.03 7.73
C ILE A 104 5.29 -6.25 9.02
N PHE A 105 4.70 -5.06 8.89
CA PHE A 105 4.13 -4.31 10.01
C PHE A 105 2.62 -4.49 10.06
N GLU A 106 2.09 -4.94 11.20
CA GLU A 106 0.65 -5.15 11.40
C GLU A 106 -0.10 -3.92 11.92
N SER A 107 0.61 -2.87 12.32
CA SER A 107 0.02 -1.64 12.84
C SER A 107 0.89 -0.43 12.53
N ALA A 108 0.25 0.73 12.40
CA ALA A 108 0.89 2.02 12.23
C ALA A 108 1.80 2.40 13.42
N SER A 109 1.54 1.87 14.61
CA SER A 109 2.29 2.17 15.83
C SER A 109 3.59 1.37 15.96
N LEU A 110 3.78 0.31 15.16
CA LEU A 110 4.92 -0.58 15.25
C LEU A 110 6.15 0.00 14.57
N THR A 111 7.31 -0.15 15.18
CA THR A 111 8.55 0.45 14.68
C THR A 111 9.68 -0.55 14.67
N LEU A 112 10.43 -0.60 13.58
CA LEU A 112 11.78 -1.14 13.53
C LEU A 112 12.75 0.04 13.52
N SER A 113 13.50 0.19 14.62
CA SER A 113 14.52 1.22 14.75
C SER A 113 15.90 0.62 14.53
N SER A 114 16.62 1.06 13.49
CA SER A 114 17.99 0.61 13.22
C SER A 114 18.99 1.73 13.49
N THR A 115 20.10 1.48 14.18
CA THR A 115 21.11 2.53 14.41
C THR A 115 22.18 2.57 13.33
N THR A 116 22.48 1.47 12.65
CA THR A 116 23.57 1.40 11.66
C THR A 116 23.05 1.51 10.23
N SER A 117 22.18 0.59 9.82
CA SER A 117 21.61 0.63 8.47
C SER A 117 20.31 -0.18 8.36
N PHE A 118 19.50 0.17 7.38
CA PHE A 118 18.35 -0.59 6.93
C PHE A 118 18.44 -0.73 5.42
N ALA A 119 18.39 -1.96 4.90
CA ALA A 119 18.40 -2.24 3.48
C ALA A 119 17.25 -3.18 3.13
N LEU A 120 16.29 -2.68 2.35
CA LEU A 120 15.34 -3.51 1.61
C LEU A 120 15.95 -3.79 0.24
N ASN A 121 16.37 -5.04 0.02
CA ASN A 121 17.12 -5.45 -1.14
C ASN A 121 16.20 -5.85 -2.31
N ALA A 122 16.80 -6.05 -3.49
CA ALA A 122 16.07 -6.53 -4.68
C ALA A 122 15.36 -7.87 -4.40
N GLY A 123 14.11 -7.99 -4.84
CA GLY A 123 13.26 -9.16 -4.58
C GLY A 123 12.72 -9.28 -3.15
N GLY A 124 13.14 -8.41 -2.22
CA GLY A 124 12.56 -8.31 -0.89
C GLY A 124 11.15 -7.72 -0.91
N GLY A 125 10.43 -7.85 0.20
CA GLY A 125 9.08 -7.30 0.37
C GLY A 125 8.93 -6.49 1.65
N LEU A 126 8.12 -5.44 1.60
CA LEU A 126 7.81 -4.60 2.75
C LEU A 126 6.32 -4.28 2.79
N LYS A 127 5.61 -4.72 3.85
CA LYS A 127 4.24 -4.26 4.16
C LYS A 127 4.28 -3.15 5.20
N ILE A 128 3.83 -1.96 4.82
CA ILE A 128 3.79 -0.73 5.61
C ILE A 128 2.36 -0.47 6.10
N ALA A 129 2.21 -0.23 7.41
CA ALA A 129 0.94 0.13 8.03
C ALA A 129 0.89 1.60 8.53
N SER A 130 2.05 2.26 8.63
CA SER A 130 2.22 3.64 9.10
C SER A 130 1.56 4.66 8.19
N ASN A 131 0.88 5.63 8.80
CA ASN A 131 0.30 6.79 8.13
C ASN A 131 1.34 7.63 7.35
N GLU A 132 2.58 7.68 7.84
CA GLU A 132 3.67 8.45 7.21
C GLU A 132 4.29 7.76 5.98
N GLY A 133 3.96 6.48 5.74
CA GLY A 133 4.61 5.69 4.70
C GLY A 133 6.09 5.42 5.00
N ILE A 134 6.93 5.50 3.97
CA ILE A 134 8.39 5.37 4.06
C ILE A 134 9.01 6.77 4.08
N SER A 135 9.42 7.24 5.26
CA SER A 135 9.81 8.64 5.48
C SER A 135 11.31 8.82 5.76
N SER A 136 11.92 9.84 5.16
CA SER A 136 13.28 10.31 5.47
C SER A 136 13.38 10.98 6.83
N SER A 137 12.25 11.44 7.38
CA SER A 137 12.17 12.11 8.68
C SER A 137 12.25 11.16 9.87
N LYS A 138 12.56 9.87 9.62
CA LYS A 138 12.66 8.82 10.65
C LYS A 138 11.36 8.64 11.44
N THR A 139 10.24 8.91 10.79
CA THR A 139 8.88 8.65 11.27
C THR A 139 8.34 7.35 10.67
N GLY A 140 7.24 6.86 11.22
CA GLY A 140 6.57 5.66 10.72
C GLY A 140 7.22 4.34 11.15
N ASN A 141 7.01 3.30 10.33
CA ASN A 141 7.36 1.91 10.65
C ASN A 141 8.88 1.67 10.62
N ILE A 142 9.61 2.25 9.68
CA ILE A 142 11.07 2.12 9.57
C ILE A 142 11.73 3.39 10.09
N ARG A 143 12.54 3.26 11.13
CA ARG A 143 13.28 4.38 11.75
C ARG A 143 14.77 4.06 11.74
N CYS A 144 15.42 4.29 10.60
CA CYS A 144 16.87 4.10 10.51
C CYS A 144 17.60 5.41 10.87
N TYR A 145 18.52 5.34 11.83
CA TYR A 145 19.33 6.48 12.23
C TYR A 145 20.65 6.58 11.45
N GLY A 146 21.09 5.48 10.84
CA GLY A 146 22.16 5.46 9.84
C GLY A 146 21.60 5.48 8.40
N SER A 147 22.12 4.64 7.50
CA SER A 147 21.71 4.63 6.09
C SER A 147 20.46 3.77 5.86
N ALA A 148 19.42 4.33 5.24
CA ALA A 148 18.24 3.57 4.78
C ALA A 148 18.25 3.46 3.24
N THR A 149 18.17 2.24 2.72
CA THR A 149 18.07 1.98 1.28
C THR A 149 16.84 1.13 0.97
N PHE A 150 16.09 1.55 -0.05
CA PHE A 150 14.86 0.92 -0.52
C PHE A 150 15.04 0.60 -2.00
N SER A 151 15.13 -0.69 -2.34
CA SER A 151 15.38 -1.12 -3.72
C SER A 151 14.18 -0.86 -4.63
N SER A 152 14.43 -0.40 -5.85
CA SER A 152 13.40 -0.31 -6.91
C SER A 152 12.85 -1.68 -7.32
N GLU A 153 13.60 -2.75 -7.07
CA GLU A 153 13.26 -4.14 -7.41
C GLU A 153 12.53 -4.87 -6.26
N ALA A 154 12.19 -4.17 -5.18
CA ALA A 154 11.44 -4.73 -4.06
C ALA A 154 9.93 -4.54 -4.20
N ASP A 155 9.16 -5.39 -3.53
CA ASP A 155 7.70 -5.28 -3.42
C ASP A 155 7.30 -4.39 -2.23
N TYR A 156 6.38 -3.46 -2.46
CA TYR A 156 5.86 -2.53 -1.45
C TYR A 156 4.36 -2.70 -1.31
N GLU A 157 3.87 -2.96 -0.09
CA GLU A 157 2.45 -3.03 0.23
C GLU A 157 2.06 -1.96 1.25
N TYR A 158 1.06 -1.14 0.94
CA TYR A 158 0.46 -0.18 1.87
C TYR A 158 -0.88 -0.71 2.37
N SER A 159 -0.91 -1.05 3.66
CA SER A 159 -2.01 -1.78 4.31
C SER A 159 -2.15 -1.36 5.78
N GLY A 160 -2.41 -0.07 6.00
CA GLY A 160 -2.63 0.52 7.32
C GLY A 160 -4.10 0.60 7.74
N SER A 161 -4.33 0.90 9.02
CA SER A 161 -5.67 1.11 9.59
C SER A 161 -6.14 2.57 9.55
N GLY A 162 -5.28 3.51 9.16
CA GLY A 162 -5.63 4.91 8.90
C GLY A 162 -5.13 5.39 7.55
N SER A 163 -5.40 6.64 7.19
CA SER A 163 -4.90 7.24 5.95
C SER A 163 -3.37 7.25 5.90
N GLN A 164 -2.81 6.75 4.81
CA GLN A 164 -1.37 6.69 4.58
C GLN A 164 -0.93 7.64 3.47
N ASN A 165 0.34 8.00 3.53
CA ASN A 165 1.13 8.50 2.43
C ASN A 165 2.08 7.39 1.95
N THR A 166 2.52 7.44 0.69
CA THR A 166 3.64 6.57 0.27
C THR A 166 4.96 6.95 0.94
N GLY A 167 5.15 8.25 1.21
CA GLY A 167 6.37 8.78 1.81
C GLY A 167 7.45 9.09 0.77
N ASP A 168 8.42 9.90 1.16
CA ASP A 168 9.44 10.47 0.28
C ASP A 168 10.58 9.51 -0.07
N LEU A 169 10.69 8.37 0.63
CA LEU A 169 11.69 7.33 0.37
C LEU A 169 11.17 6.14 -0.45
N LEU A 170 9.89 6.11 -0.83
CA LEU A 170 9.44 5.14 -1.83
C LEU A 170 10.15 5.46 -3.16
N PRO A 171 10.85 4.50 -3.81
CA PRO A 171 11.56 4.76 -5.06
C PRO A 171 10.62 5.28 -6.15
N SER A 172 11.03 6.33 -6.86
CA SER A 172 10.26 6.89 -7.98
C SER A 172 10.31 6.01 -9.23
N SER A 173 11.28 5.12 -9.32
CA SER A 173 11.37 4.08 -10.35
C SER A 173 11.18 2.73 -9.69
N LEU A 174 10.20 1.94 -10.13
CA LEU A 174 9.88 0.62 -9.57
C LEU A 174 9.91 -0.45 -10.66
N SER A 175 10.63 -1.54 -10.41
CA SER A 175 10.51 -2.78 -11.18
C SER A 175 9.86 -3.90 -10.36
N GLY A 176 9.87 -3.79 -9.02
CA GLY A 176 9.01 -4.56 -8.14
C GLY A 176 7.57 -4.06 -8.11
N ASN A 177 6.72 -4.71 -7.32
CA ASN A 177 5.29 -4.43 -7.29
C ASN A 177 4.94 -3.35 -6.25
N LEU A 178 3.95 -2.53 -6.58
CA LEU A 178 3.30 -1.62 -5.64
C LEU A 178 1.86 -2.09 -5.39
N ILE A 179 1.55 -2.44 -4.15
CA ILE A 179 0.27 -2.98 -3.72
C ILE A 179 -0.38 -1.98 -2.76
N ILE A 180 -1.58 -1.53 -3.11
CA ILE A 180 -2.39 -0.62 -2.30
C ILE A 180 -3.62 -1.39 -1.80
N SER A 181 -3.55 -1.88 -0.56
CA SER A 181 -4.62 -2.67 0.07
C SER A 181 -5.32 -1.93 1.23
N ASN A 182 -4.84 -0.76 1.62
CA ASN A 182 -5.47 0.06 2.67
C ASN A 182 -6.84 0.61 2.22
N ALA A 183 -7.88 0.23 2.96
CA ALA A 183 -9.26 0.63 2.71
C ALA A 183 -9.59 2.09 3.07
N ASN A 184 -8.75 2.78 3.86
CA ASN A 184 -8.97 4.18 4.22
C ASN A 184 -8.50 5.12 3.10
N SER A 185 -7.19 5.16 2.84
CA SER A 185 -6.57 5.83 1.69
C SER A 185 -5.07 5.67 1.71
N VAL A 186 -4.44 5.61 0.54
CA VAL A 186 -3.01 5.86 0.34
C VAL A 186 -2.85 7.01 -0.65
N THR A 187 -2.20 8.09 -0.24
CA THR A 187 -1.89 9.23 -1.10
C THR A 187 -0.48 9.10 -1.65
N LEU A 188 -0.33 9.18 -2.98
CA LEU A 188 0.99 9.26 -3.59
C LEU A 188 1.67 10.57 -3.21
N THR A 189 2.89 10.47 -2.71
CA THR A 189 3.77 11.60 -2.41
C THR A 189 4.70 11.94 -3.56
N ASN A 190 5.00 10.95 -4.42
CA ASN A 190 5.86 11.08 -5.59
C ASN A 190 5.19 10.45 -6.82
N SER A 191 5.53 10.94 -8.01
CA SER A 191 5.20 10.23 -9.25
C SER A 191 6.06 8.98 -9.35
N ILE A 192 5.47 7.92 -9.88
CA ILE A 192 6.10 6.61 -10.02
C ILE A 192 6.23 6.28 -11.51
N ASN A 193 7.42 5.90 -11.94
CA ASN A 193 7.69 5.24 -13.22
C ASN A 193 7.93 3.76 -12.94
N THR A 194 7.06 2.88 -13.43
CA THR A 194 7.09 1.47 -13.09
C THR A 194 7.19 0.57 -14.32
N THR A 195 8.02 -0.47 -14.23
CA THR A 195 7.98 -1.66 -15.09
C THR A 195 7.30 -2.85 -14.41
N GLY A 196 7.06 -2.76 -13.09
CA GLY A 196 6.34 -3.76 -12.29
C GLY A 196 4.83 -3.57 -12.32
N ALA A 197 4.11 -4.31 -11.48
CA ALA A 197 2.66 -4.19 -11.36
C ALA A 197 2.27 -3.21 -10.24
N VAL A 198 1.29 -2.35 -10.51
CA VAL A 198 0.59 -1.56 -9.50
C VAL A 198 -0.81 -2.10 -9.35
N THR A 199 -1.13 -2.62 -8.16
CA THR A 199 -2.43 -3.22 -7.86
C THR A 199 -3.11 -2.46 -6.74
N VAL A 200 -4.34 -2.02 -6.99
CA VAL A 200 -5.16 -1.28 -6.03
C VAL A 200 -6.38 -2.13 -5.67
N SER A 201 -6.43 -2.59 -4.43
CA SER A 201 -7.60 -3.25 -3.82
C SER A 201 -8.26 -2.39 -2.73
N GLY A 202 -7.57 -1.34 -2.27
CA GLY A 202 -8.07 -0.36 -1.30
C GLY A 202 -8.44 0.96 -1.96
N VAL A 203 -7.99 2.07 -1.36
CA VAL A 203 -8.24 3.43 -1.84
C VAL A 203 -6.92 4.12 -2.21
N LEU A 204 -6.76 4.51 -3.48
CA LEU A 204 -5.61 5.27 -3.97
C LEU A 204 -6.00 6.73 -4.20
N LYS A 205 -5.18 7.67 -3.72
CA LYS A 205 -5.27 9.11 -4.06
C LYS A 205 -4.04 9.52 -4.85
N MET A 206 -4.24 10.11 -6.02
CA MET A 206 -3.14 10.46 -6.91
C MET A 206 -2.28 11.62 -6.40
N GLY A 207 -2.81 12.53 -5.59
CA GLY A 207 -2.03 13.58 -4.94
C GLY A 207 -1.32 14.52 -5.93
N GLY A 208 -1.90 14.73 -7.11
CA GLY A 208 -1.33 15.47 -8.22
C GLY A 208 -0.12 14.78 -8.85
N LYS A 209 0.02 13.45 -8.66
CA LYS A 209 1.11 12.63 -9.19
C LYS A 209 0.61 11.71 -10.30
N THR A 210 1.55 11.06 -10.96
CA THR A 210 1.27 10.10 -12.03
C THR A 210 1.92 8.75 -11.74
N ILE A 211 1.27 7.68 -12.21
CA ILE A 211 1.88 6.35 -12.30
C ILE A 211 2.09 6.07 -13.80
N SER A 212 3.33 6.04 -14.25
CA SER A 212 3.73 5.87 -15.66
C SER A 212 4.64 4.66 -15.85
N GLY A 213 5.07 4.37 -17.07
CA GLY A 213 6.09 3.35 -17.37
C GLY A 213 5.55 2.10 -18.06
N ALA A 214 6.44 1.15 -18.34
CA ALA A 214 6.13 -0.03 -19.16
C ALA A 214 5.30 -1.10 -18.43
N GLY A 215 5.09 -0.94 -17.12
CA GLY A 215 4.38 -1.89 -16.26
C GLY A 215 2.87 -1.89 -16.44
N SER A 216 2.19 -2.46 -15.44
CA SER A 216 0.73 -2.57 -15.41
C SER A 216 0.14 -1.80 -14.24
N PHE A 217 -1.05 -1.24 -14.46
CA PHE A 217 -1.90 -0.68 -13.42
C PHE A 217 -3.23 -1.43 -13.40
N THR A 218 -3.65 -1.90 -12.23
CA THR A 218 -4.94 -2.57 -12.02
C THR A 218 -5.69 -1.95 -10.85
N LEU A 219 -6.85 -1.36 -11.14
CA LEU A 219 -7.85 -1.01 -10.14
C LEU A 219 -8.83 -2.18 -10.01
N ASN A 220 -8.78 -2.90 -8.90
CA ASN A 220 -9.62 -4.08 -8.69
C ASN A 220 -11.09 -3.71 -8.44
N SER A 221 -11.96 -4.72 -8.52
CA SER A 221 -13.37 -4.60 -8.13
C SER A 221 -13.52 -4.04 -6.71
N GLY A 222 -14.39 -3.04 -6.52
CA GLY A 222 -14.64 -2.39 -5.23
C GLY A 222 -13.53 -1.45 -4.75
N ALA A 223 -12.39 -1.38 -5.44
CA ALA A 223 -11.33 -0.44 -5.10
C ALA A 223 -11.69 0.99 -5.54
N SER A 224 -11.09 1.99 -4.89
CA SER A 224 -11.32 3.40 -5.23
C SER A 224 -10.05 4.09 -5.73
N ILE A 225 -10.21 4.99 -6.69
CA ILE A 225 -9.18 5.94 -7.13
C ILE A 225 -9.71 7.37 -7.07
N TYR A 226 -8.94 8.26 -6.46
CA TYR A 226 -9.17 9.71 -6.46
C TYR A 226 -8.23 10.36 -7.47
N ILE A 227 -8.84 10.99 -8.46
CA ILE A 227 -8.26 11.50 -9.69
C ILE A 227 -8.30 13.02 -9.61
N ASP A 228 -7.14 13.65 -9.54
CA ASP A 228 -6.98 15.12 -9.48
C ASP A 228 -6.32 15.71 -10.73
N ASN A 229 -5.84 14.87 -11.65
CA ASN A 229 -5.30 15.30 -12.92
C ASN A 229 -6.42 15.80 -13.88
N PRO A 230 -6.24 16.95 -14.57
CA PRO A 230 -7.23 17.53 -15.50
C PRO A 230 -7.64 16.61 -16.66
N GLU A 231 -6.71 15.80 -17.17
CA GLU A 231 -6.95 14.85 -18.25
C GLU A 231 -7.62 13.54 -17.79
N GLY A 232 -7.97 13.42 -16.51
CA GLY A 232 -8.71 12.28 -15.96
C GLY A 232 -7.91 10.99 -15.97
N ILE A 233 -8.52 9.92 -16.51
CA ILE A 233 -7.86 8.63 -16.77
C ILE A 233 -8.01 8.24 -18.25
N SER A 234 -6.89 7.97 -18.92
CA SER A 234 -6.89 7.52 -20.32
C SER A 234 -6.70 6.01 -20.41
N SER A 235 -7.28 5.37 -21.44
CA SER A 235 -7.11 3.93 -21.68
C SER A 235 -5.71 3.57 -22.22
N SER A 236 -4.99 4.54 -22.79
CA SER A 236 -3.62 4.42 -23.31
C SER A 236 -2.95 5.80 -23.45
N GLY A 237 -1.68 5.85 -23.85
CA GLY A 237 -0.95 7.11 -24.11
C GLY A 237 -0.38 7.80 -22.86
N SER A 238 0.11 9.03 -22.98
CA SER A 238 0.85 9.72 -21.91
C SER A 238 0.06 10.83 -21.20
N THR A 239 -1.28 10.73 -21.16
CA THR A 239 -2.16 11.70 -20.52
C THR A 239 -2.88 11.10 -19.33
N GLY A 240 -3.34 11.92 -18.38
CA GLY A 240 -4.10 11.44 -17.23
C GLY A 240 -3.23 11.00 -16.05
N SER A 241 -3.90 10.58 -14.97
CA SER A 241 -3.26 10.11 -13.73
C SER A 241 -2.46 8.81 -13.91
N ILE A 242 -2.93 7.92 -14.77
CA ILE A 242 -2.34 6.61 -15.02
C ILE A 242 -1.85 6.57 -16.47
N GLN A 243 -0.56 6.35 -16.64
CA GLN A 243 0.18 6.42 -17.89
C GLN A 243 1.01 5.16 -18.14
N THR A 244 0.65 4.03 -17.52
CA THR A 244 1.30 2.74 -17.74
C THR A 244 0.95 2.17 -19.11
N THR A 245 1.76 1.23 -19.62
CA THR A 245 1.46 0.53 -20.89
C THR A 245 0.19 -0.32 -20.78
N THR A 246 0.02 -1.05 -19.67
CA THR A 246 -1.19 -1.86 -19.42
C THR A 246 -2.02 -1.20 -18.33
N ARG A 247 -3.32 -1.01 -18.59
CA ARG A 247 -4.28 -0.40 -17.65
C ARG A 247 -5.53 -1.24 -17.58
N ASN A 248 -5.88 -1.64 -16.38
CA ASN A 248 -7.11 -2.35 -16.10
C ASN A 248 -7.94 -1.53 -15.11
N PHE A 249 -8.98 -0.88 -15.64
CA PHE A 249 -9.95 -0.11 -14.90
C PHE A 249 -11.23 -0.95 -14.78
N HIS A 250 -11.48 -1.50 -13.59
CA HIS A 250 -12.59 -2.41 -13.39
C HIS A 250 -13.95 -1.68 -13.31
N SER A 251 -14.99 -2.21 -13.95
CA SER A 251 -16.35 -1.61 -13.98
C SER A 251 -17.00 -1.45 -12.60
N TYR A 252 -16.60 -2.28 -11.63
CA TYR A 252 -17.03 -2.17 -10.23
C TYR A 252 -16.07 -1.33 -9.36
N GLY A 253 -15.06 -0.68 -9.94
CA GLY A 253 -14.22 0.29 -9.24
C GLY A 253 -14.95 1.62 -9.00
N HIS A 254 -14.49 2.40 -8.03
CA HIS A 254 -15.03 3.72 -7.70
C HIS A 254 -14.05 4.81 -8.18
N TYR A 255 -14.55 5.73 -8.99
CA TYR A 255 -13.76 6.77 -9.65
C TYR A 255 -14.20 8.13 -9.12
N TRP A 256 -13.32 8.80 -8.39
CA TRP A 256 -13.59 10.07 -7.74
C TRP A 256 -12.80 11.18 -8.43
N TYR A 257 -13.46 12.05 -9.19
CA TYR A 257 -12.86 13.22 -9.82
C TYR A 257 -12.86 14.37 -8.83
N ASN A 258 -11.69 14.70 -8.29
CA ASN A 258 -11.50 15.60 -7.15
C ASN A 258 -10.41 16.66 -7.38
N GLY A 259 -10.13 16.98 -8.65
CA GLY A 259 -9.17 18.03 -9.01
C GLY A 259 -9.66 19.43 -8.67
N VAL A 260 -8.76 20.40 -8.84
CA VAL A 260 -9.03 21.84 -8.64
C VAL A 260 -9.23 22.60 -9.95
N LEU A 261 -8.71 22.06 -11.06
CA LEU A 261 -8.97 22.54 -12.42
C LEU A 261 -10.10 21.73 -13.03
N ALA A 262 -10.79 22.26 -14.03
CA ALA A 262 -11.80 21.50 -14.77
C ALA A 262 -11.20 20.17 -15.27
N GLN A 263 -11.93 19.09 -15.07
CA GLN A 263 -11.50 17.74 -15.43
C GLN A 263 -12.32 17.19 -16.57
N VAL A 264 -11.77 16.17 -17.24
CA VAL A 264 -12.55 15.25 -18.05
C VAL A 264 -12.54 13.86 -17.41
N THR A 265 -13.53 13.02 -17.70
CA THR A 265 -13.50 11.63 -17.22
C THR A 265 -12.36 10.84 -17.86
N GLY A 266 -12.11 11.10 -19.14
CA GLY A 266 -11.13 10.40 -19.94
C GLY A 266 -11.62 9.05 -20.47
N THR A 267 -10.91 8.52 -21.46
CA THR A 267 -11.27 7.30 -22.19
C THR A 267 -11.10 6.02 -21.38
N GLY A 268 -10.38 6.09 -20.25
CA GLY A 268 -10.13 4.99 -19.32
C GLY A 268 -11.29 4.67 -18.38
N LEU A 269 -12.25 5.57 -18.19
CA LEU A 269 -13.46 5.28 -17.41
C LEU A 269 -14.21 4.10 -18.04
N PRO A 270 -14.68 3.08 -17.30
CA PRO A 270 -15.50 2.00 -17.88
C PRO A 270 -16.77 2.53 -18.57
N ALA A 271 -17.12 2.00 -19.75
CA ALA A 271 -18.36 2.38 -20.43
C ALA A 271 -19.61 1.89 -19.66
N LEU A 272 -19.47 0.76 -18.94
CA LEU A 272 -20.43 0.29 -17.96
C LEU A 272 -19.82 0.48 -16.57
N GLN A 273 -20.30 1.47 -15.83
CA GLN A 273 -19.78 1.88 -14.54
C GLN A 273 -20.74 1.44 -13.42
N TYR A 274 -20.47 0.27 -12.86
CA TYR A 274 -21.25 -0.35 -11.79
C TYR A 274 -20.85 0.12 -10.39
N GLY A 275 -19.58 0.48 -10.20
CA GLY A 275 -19.14 1.20 -8.99
C GLY A 275 -19.57 2.67 -9.03
N THR A 276 -19.03 3.48 -8.12
CA THR A 276 -19.40 4.90 -8.02
C THR A 276 -18.67 5.76 -9.04
N LEU A 277 -19.41 6.57 -9.79
CA LEU A 277 -18.88 7.77 -10.45
C LEU A 277 -19.06 8.96 -9.51
N GLY A 278 -17.97 9.39 -8.88
CA GLY A 278 -17.94 10.49 -7.93
C GLY A 278 -17.41 11.78 -8.57
N ILE A 279 -18.19 12.85 -8.51
CA ILE A 279 -17.86 14.17 -9.04
C ILE A 279 -17.74 15.11 -7.86
N LEU A 280 -16.52 15.31 -7.37
CA LEU A 280 -16.19 16.19 -6.23
C LEU A 280 -15.62 17.53 -6.70
N ASN A 281 -15.16 17.60 -7.94
CA ASN A 281 -14.52 18.78 -8.50
C ASN A 281 -15.54 19.90 -8.78
N ALA A 282 -15.45 20.98 -8.02
CA ALA A 282 -16.31 22.16 -8.15
C ALA A 282 -16.09 22.95 -9.45
N ALA A 283 -14.92 22.85 -10.09
CA ALA A 283 -14.67 23.46 -11.40
C ALA A 283 -15.41 22.74 -12.54
N GLY A 284 -15.95 21.55 -12.26
CA GLY A 284 -16.73 20.74 -13.18
C GLY A 284 -15.92 19.62 -13.82
N VAL A 285 -16.65 18.58 -14.24
CA VAL A 285 -16.13 17.41 -14.94
C VAL A 285 -16.91 17.21 -16.22
N THR A 286 -16.23 17.05 -17.35
CA THR A 286 -16.86 16.74 -18.64
C THR A 286 -16.70 15.26 -18.99
N LEU A 287 -17.79 14.61 -19.37
CA LEU A 287 -17.81 13.23 -19.84
C LEU A 287 -17.01 13.10 -21.14
N SER A 288 -16.25 12.02 -21.30
CA SER A 288 -15.38 11.81 -22.47
C SER A 288 -15.82 10.69 -23.40
N LYS A 289 -16.93 10.02 -23.07
CA LYS A 289 -17.58 8.97 -23.88
C LYS A 289 -18.91 8.58 -23.27
N ASP A 290 -19.79 7.96 -24.06
CA ASP A 290 -21.04 7.39 -23.56
C ASP A 290 -20.76 6.44 -22.40
N THR A 291 -21.50 6.63 -21.31
CA THR A 291 -21.29 5.90 -20.06
C THR A 291 -22.63 5.54 -19.44
N GLU A 292 -22.82 4.25 -19.14
CA GLU A 292 -23.91 3.77 -18.30
C GLU A 292 -23.46 3.73 -16.83
N VAL A 293 -24.26 4.28 -15.92
CA VAL A 293 -23.92 4.37 -14.48
C VAL A 293 -24.99 3.75 -13.59
N ARG A 294 -24.55 3.10 -12.50
CA ARG A 294 -25.42 2.62 -11.41
C ARG A 294 -25.39 3.46 -10.14
N THR A 295 -24.28 4.13 -9.88
CA THR A 295 -24.15 5.00 -8.70
C THR A 295 -23.42 6.27 -9.08
N ILE A 296 -24.05 7.41 -8.83
CA ILE A 296 -23.43 8.73 -9.00
C ILE A 296 -23.41 9.45 -7.65
N HIS A 297 -22.28 10.08 -7.35
CA HIS A 297 -22.15 11.01 -6.23
C HIS A 297 -21.75 12.38 -6.76
N LEU A 298 -22.54 13.42 -6.52
CA LEU A 298 -22.32 14.76 -7.05
C LEU A 298 -22.18 15.83 -5.95
N GLN A 299 -20.98 16.38 -5.82
CA GLN A 299 -20.71 17.63 -5.12
C GLN A 299 -20.25 18.73 -6.10
N GLY A 300 -19.82 18.34 -7.31
CA GLY A 300 -19.54 19.23 -8.43
C GLY A 300 -20.55 19.07 -9.58
N ARG A 301 -20.26 19.73 -10.69
CA ARG A 301 -21.06 19.67 -11.92
C ARG A 301 -20.50 18.62 -12.89
N LEU A 302 -21.36 17.73 -13.39
CA LEU A 302 -21.03 16.82 -14.49
C LEU A 302 -21.66 17.35 -15.79
N LEU A 303 -20.83 17.58 -16.80
CA LEU A 303 -21.24 18.01 -18.14
C LEU A 303 -21.13 16.81 -19.08
N MET A 304 -22.20 16.54 -19.83
CA MET A 304 -22.24 15.42 -20.77
C MET A 304 -21.60 15.75 -22.14
N SER A 305 -21.54 17.03 -22.51
CA SER A 305 -21.10 17.48 -23.84
C SER A 305 -21.88 16.76 -24.96
N ASP A 306 -21.17 16.01 -25.83
CA ASP A 306 -21.74 15.27 -26.96
C ASP A 306 -22.03 13.79 -26.61
N TYR A 307 -21.89 13.40 -25.34
CA TYR A 307 -21.98 12.02 -24.89
C TYR A 307 -23.19 11.75 -24.01
N ASP A 308 -23.70 10.52 -24.06
CA ASP A 308 -24.83 10.12 -23.25
C ASP A 308 -24.40 9.57 -21.89
N LEU A 309 -25.05 10.07 -20.84
CA LEU A 309 -25.02 9.45 -19.52
C LEU A 309 -26.29 8.62 -19.34
N THR A 310 -26.18 7.31 -19.50
CA THR A 310 -27.31 6.39 -19.37
C THR A 310 -27.45 5.93 -17.92
N LEU A 311 -28.67 6.00 -17.40
CA LEU A 311 -28.99 5.59 -16.04
C LEU A 311 -29.43 4.12 -16.00
N SER A 312 -28.67 3.26 -15.34
CA SER A 312 -29.09 1.87 -15.15
C SER A 312 -30.35 1.78 -14.27
N PRO A 313 -31.21 0.77 -14.47
CA PRO A 313 -32.28 0.46 -13.52
C PRO A 313 -31.72 0.25 -12.10
N GLY A 314 -32.36 0.87 -11.10
CA GLY A 314 -31.88 0.84 -9.72
C GLY A 314 -30.75 1.83 -9.40
N LEU A 315 -30.56 2.85 -10.25
CA LEU A 315 -29.63 3.95 -10.03
C LEU A 315 -29.79 4.58 -8.64
N SER A 316 -28.65 4.84 -7.99
CA SER A 316 -28.56 5.77 -6.86
C SER A 316 -27.83 7.05 -7.28
N ILE A 317 -28.50 8.20 -7.15
CA ILE A 317 -27.89 9.53 -7.25
C ILE A 317 -27.85 10.12 -5.83
N SER A 318 -26.69 10.58 -5.39
CA SER A 318 -26.49 11.21 -4.08
C SER A 318 -25.62 12.47 -4.20
N GLY A 319 -25.59 13.29 -3.15
CA GLY A 319 -24.80 14.52 -3.07
C GLY A 319 -25.64 15.74 -2.66
N SER A 320 -24.98 16.84 -2.29
CA SER A 320 -25.64 18.03 -1.73
C SER A 320 -25.68 19.24 -2.67
N GLU A 321 -24.83 19.26 -3.72
CA GLU A 321 -24.59 20.47 -4.55
C GLU A 321 -24.44 20.15 -6.05
N GLY A 322 -24.76 18.93 -6.45
CA GLY A 322 -24.59 18.43 -7.81
C GLY A 322 -25.63 18.94 -8.81
N SER A 323 -25.19 19.16 -10.05
CA SER A 323 -26.08 19.37 -11.21
C SER A 323 -25.64 18.46 -12.37
N LEU A 324 -26.64 17.89 -13.05
CA LEU A 324 -26.50 17.13 -14.30
C LEU A 324 -27.11 17.95 -15.45
N THR A 325 -26.51 17.94 -16.64
CA THR A 325 -27.04 18.64 -17.84
C THR A 325 -27.07 17.72 -19.05
N ASN A 326 -28.23 17.56 -19.71
CA ASN A 326 -28.49 16.62 -20.83
C ASN A 326 -28.60 15.14 -20.41
N MET A 327 -29.39 14.86 -19.37
CA MET A 327 -29.56 13.49 -18.87
C MET A 327 -30.61 12.74 -19.69
N ILE A 328 -30.27 11.55 -20.20
CA ILE A 328 -31.26 10.64 -20.80
C ILE A 328 -31.78 9.72 -19.70
N VAL A 329 -33.06 9.85 -19.38
CA VAL A 329 -33.78 8.86 -18.57
C VAL A 329 -34.37 7.86 -19.55
N PRO A 330 -34.01 6.56 -19.50
CA PRO A 330 -34.67 5.54 -20.32
C PRO A 330 -36.17 5.64 -20.06
N GLU A 331 -36.98 5.81 -21.13
CA GLU A 331 -38.42 6.02 -20.99
C GLU A 331 -39.03 4.97 -20.07
N TRP A 332 -39.64 5.42 -18.97
CA TRP A 332 -40.62 4.58 -18.27
C TRP A 332 -41.70 4.27 -19.28
N ASN A 333 -41.79 3.00 -19.67
CA ASN A 333 -42.73 2.48 -20.65
C ASN A 333 -44.16 2.92 -20.28
N ARG A 334 -44.63 4.04 -20.85
CA ARG A 334 -45.89 4.72 -20.54
C ARG A 334 -47.10 3.99 -21.15
N ALA A 335 -46.99 2.68 -21.31
CA ALA A 335 -48.01 1.83 -21.93
C ALA A 335 -49.10 1.36 -20.94
N ALA A 336 -49.04 1.74 -19.66
CA ALA A 336 -49.96 1.24 -18.62
C ALA A 336 -51.00 2.25 -18.08
N TYR A 337 -51.10 3.48 -18.62
CA TYR A 337 -51.98 4.52 -18.04
C TYR A 337 -53.10 5.05 -18.96
N ASN A 338 -53.35 4.41 -20.11
CA ASN A 338 -54.44 4.80 -21.01
C ASN A 338 -55.57 3.76 -21.10
N SER A 339 -55.81 2.98 -20.05
CA SER A 339 -56.96 2.07 -19.99
C SER A 339 -57.62 2.03 -18.60
N ILE A 340 -58.21 3.14 -18.17
CA ILE A 340 -59.38 3.18 -17.28
C ILE A 340 -60.28 4.33 -17.75
#